data_AF-A0A2C6BX11-F1
#
_entry.id   AF-A0A2C6BX11-F1
#
_cell.length_a   1.000
_cell.length_b   1.000
_cell.length_c   1.000
_cell.angle_alpha   90.00
_cell.angle_beta   90.00
_cell.angle_gamma   90.00
#
_symmetry.space_group_name_H-M   'P 1'
#
loop_
_entity.id
_entity.type
_entity.pdbx_description
1 polymer ?
#
loop_
_entity_poly.entity_id
_entity_poly.type
_entity_poly.pdbx_seq_one_letter_code
_entity_poly.pdbx_strand_id
1 'polypeptide(L)' 'MPAIVKNLVNHEYIDNNTTVINHRNTFNTNLSGDMARAGPGVSASLSKQVSLCAQMDYSKGNKIEKSIAANLNLRYNV' A
#
# COMPACT_ATOMS: atom_id res chain seq x y z
N MET A 1 -2.00 17.18 -18.09
CA MET A 1 -1.61 16.15 -17.10
C MET A 1 -2.85 15.82 -16.27
N PRO A 2 -3.36 14.58 -16.27
CA PRO A 2 -4.49 14.20 -15.43
C PRO A 2 -4.09 14.12 -13.96
N ALA A 3 -4.89 14.75 -13.09
CA ALA A 3 -4.87 14.48 -11.65
C ALA A 3 -5.66 13.20 -11.37
N ILE A 4 -5.11 12.34 -10.53
CA ILE A 4 -5.69 11.06 -10.14
C ILE A 4 -5.89 11.11 -8.62
N VAL A 5 -7.05 10.69 -8.15
CA VAL A 5 -7.29 10.44 -6.72
C VAL A 5 -7.60 8.96 -6.57
N LYS A 6 -6.91 8.30 -5.65
CA LYS A 6 -7.05 6.86 -5.43
C LYS A 6 -7.47 6.61 -3.99
N ASN A 7 -8.44 5.71 -3.82
CA ASN A 7 -8.85 5.17 -2.54
C ASN A 7 -8.81 3.65 -2.64
N LEU A 8 -8.19 3.01 -1.65
CA LEU A 8 -8.05 1.56 -1.53
C LEU A 8 -8.36 1.17 -0.11
N VAL A 9 -9.10 0.08 0.06
CA VAL A 9 -9.29 -0.57 1.36
C VAL A 9 -8.81 -1.99 1.21
N ASN A 10 -7.82 -2.35 2.00
CA ASN A 10 -7.27 -3.69 2.06
C ASN A 10 -7.66 -4.29 3.40
N HIS A 11 -8.27 -5.47 3.40
CA HIS A 11 -8.46 -6.27 4.60
C HIS A 11 -7.44 -7.40 4.56
N GLU A 12 -6.54 -7.45 5.54
CA GLU A 12 -5.61 -8.55 5.69
C GLU A 12 -6.26 -9.65 6.53
N TYR A 13 -6.50 -10.81 5.91
CA TYR A 13 -7.15 -11.97 6.54
C TYR A 13 -6.15 -12.91 7.24
N ILE A 14 -4.86 -12.52 7.37
CA ILE A 14 -3.86 -13.40 7.99
C ILE A 14 -4.02 -13.33 9.52
N ASP A 15 -4.80 -14.26 10.04
CA ASP A 15 -4.93 -14.53 11.46
C ASP A 15 -4.11 -15.76 11.87
N ASN A 16 -3.83 -15.89 13.17
CA ASN A 16 -3.31 -17.11 13.79
C ASN A 16 -1.84 -17.51 13.50
N ASN A 17 -0.95 -16.58 13.12
CA ASN A 17 0.47 -16.91 13.02
C ASN A 17 1.11 -16.94 14.42
N THR A 18 1.40 -18.16 14.89
CA THR A 18 1.93 -18.41 16.23
C THR A 18 3.43 -18.64 16.13
N THR A 19 4.22 -17.61 16.42
CA THR A 19 5.69 -17.76 16.52
C THR A 19 6.05 -18.06 17.98
N VAL A 20 6.54 -19.27 18.21
CA VAL A 20 7.07 -19.69 19.52
C VAL A 20 8.56 -19.39 19.56
N ILE A 21 8.98 -18.38 20.33
CA ILE A 21 10.39 -18.11 20.58
C ILE A 21 10.76 -18.74 21.93
N ASN A 22 11.79 -19.59 21.95
CA ASN A 22 12.34 -20.23 23.15
C ASN A 22 11.38 -21.10 23.98
N HIS A 23 10.34 -21.70 23.38
CA HIS A 23 9.41 -22.65 24.05
C HIS A 23 8.77 -22.16 25.37
N ARG A 24 8.83 -20.85 25.66
CA ARG A 24 8.28 -20.23 26.88
C ARG A 24 7.31 -19.09 26.58
N ASN A 25 7.55 -18.33 25.51
CA ASN A 25 6.72 -17.18 25.17
C ASN A 25 6.05 -17.41 23.82
N THR A 26 4.75 -17.71 23.88
CA THR A 26 3.88 -17.74 22.70
C THR A 26 3.51 -16.31 22.35
N PHE A 27 4.09 -15.77 21.28
CA PHE A 27 3.62 -14.52 20.68
C PHE A 27 2.55 -14.88 19.66
N ASN A 28 1.29 -14.65 20.01
CA ASN A 28 0.20 -14.65 19.05
C ASN A 28 0.24 -13.31 18.31
N THR A 29 0.79 -13.30 17.10
CA THR A 29 0.76 -12.11 16.26
C THR A 29 -0.48 -12.19 15.39
N ASN A 30 -1.56 -11.57 15.88
CA ASN A 30 -2.69 -11.29 15.03
C ASN A 30 -2.27 -10.18 14.03
N LEU A 31 -2.02 -10.55 12.78
CA LEU A 31 -1.74 -9.64 11.66
C LEU A 31 -3.03 -9.22 10.93
N SER A 32 -4.19 -9.76 11.33
CA SER A 32 -5.45 -9.45 10.66
C SER A 32 -5.87 -8.01 10.96
N GLY A 33 -6.17 -7.25 9.92
CA GLY A 33 -6.45 -5.84 10.08
C GLY A 33 -6.84 -5.15 8.79
N ASP A 34 -7.74 -4.18 8.94
CA ASP A 34 -8.08 -3.27 7.87
C ASP A 34 -6.99 -2.22 7.71
N MET A 35 -6.64 -1.93 6.46
CA MET A 35 -5.76 -0.85 6.06
C MET A 35 -6.43 -0.07 4.92
N ALA A 36 -6.84 1.15 5.22
CA ALA A 36 -7.29 2.09 4.20
C ALA A 36 -6.09 2.89 3.69
N ARG A 37 -6.03 3.13 2.38
CA ARG A 37 -5.04 3.99 1.73
C ARG A 37 -5.74 4.97 0.81
N ALA A 38 -5.37 6.24 0.88
CA ALA A 38 -5.94 7.31 0.08
C ALA A 38 -4.86 8.30 -0.32
N GLY A 39 -4.89 8.76 -1.57
CA GLY A 39 -3.76 9.51 -2.11
C GLY A 39 -4.04 10.30 -3.38
N PRO A 40 -3.47 11.51 -3.52
CA PRO A 40 -3.39 12.19 -4.80
C PRO A 40 -2.26 11.62 -5.67
N GLY A 41 -2.43 11.78 -6.97
CA GLY A 41 -1.45 11.40 -7.99
C GLY A 41 -1.56 12.24 -9.24
N VAL A 42 -0.48 12.22 -10.02
CA VAL A 42 -0.38 12.89 -11.32
C VAL A 42 0.15 11.93 -12.35
N SER A 43 -0.41 12.01 -13.56
CA SER A 43 0.07 11.24 -14.70
C SER A 43 0.45 12.15 -15.86
N ALA A 44 1.45 11.74 -16.62
CA ALA A 44 1.94 12.45 -17.78
C ALA A 44 2.39 11.46 -18.85
N SER A 45 1.93 11.67 -20.08
CA SER A 45 2.47 10.95 -21.23
C SER A 45 3.69 11.70 -21.75
N LEU A 46 4.86 11.05 -21.71
CA LEU A 46 6.11 11.61 -22.22
C LEU A 46 6.22 11.41 -23.73
N SER A 47 5.70 10.29 -24.25
CA SER A 47 5.63 10.00 -25.68
C SER A 47 4.41 9.11 -25.99
N LYS A 48 4.20 8.74 -27.26
CA LYS A 48 3.15 7.77 -27.65
C LYS A 48 3.32 6.40 -26.98
N GLN A 49 4.56 6.05 -26.62
CA GLN A 49 4.88 4.77 -26.00
C GLN A 49 5.15 4.90 -24.49
N VAL A 50 5.59 6.06 -24.00
CA VAL A 50 6.02 6.22 -22.60
C VAL A 50 5.04 7.07 -21.81
N SER A 51 4.61 6.55 -20.65
CA SER A 51 3.82 7.28 -19.66
C SER A 51 4.45 7.18 -18.28
N LEU A 52 4.43 8.28 -17.53
CA LEU A 52 4.90 8.38 -16.17
C LEU A 52 3.74 8.72 -15.24
N CYS A 53 3.69 8.09 -14.06
CA CYS A 53 2.71 8.39 -13.03
C CYS A 53 3.40 8.45 -11.66
N ALA A 54 3.21 9.56 -10.96
CA ALA A 54 3.70 9.77 -9.59
C ALA A 54 2.50 9.87 -8.65
N GLN A 55 2.53 9.13 -7.55
CA GLN A 55 1.45 9.02 -6.58
C GLN A 55 2.00 9.11 -5.16
N MET A 56 1.23 9.70 -4.26
CA MET A 56 1.50 9.71 -2.83
C MET A 56 0.29 9.16 -2.10
N ASP A 57 0.48 8.13 -1.29
CA ASP A 57 -0.58 7.42 -0.60
C ASP A 57 -0.43 7.58 0.91
N TYR A 58 -1.48 8.06 1.56
CA TYR A 58 -1.60 8.07 3.00
C TYR A 58 -2.38 6.83 3.45
N SER A 59 -1.78 6.04 4.32
CA SER A 59 -2.35 4.77 4.79
C SER A 59 -2.61 4.81 6.28
N LYS A 60 -3.79 4.32 6.70
CA LYS A 60 -4.13 4.14 8.11
C LYS A 60 -4.74 2.76 8.28
N GLY A 61 -4.12 1.94 9.14
CA GLY A 61 -4.66 0.63 9.50
C GLY A 61 -5.02 0.52 10.96
N ASN A 62 -5.71 -0.57 11.29
CA ASN A 62 -6.06 -0.92 12.68
C ASN A 62 -4.81 -1.37 13.48
N LYS A 63 -3.84 -1.97 12.79
CA LYS A 63 -2.58 -2.47 13.37
C LYS A 63 -1.32 -1.78 12.83
N ILE A 64 -1.43 -1.06 11.72
CA ILE A 64 -0.32 -0.31 11.12
C ILE A 64 -0.59 1.18 11.36
N GLU A 65 0.28 1.80 12.15
CA GLU A 65 0.22 3.24 12.39
C GLU A 65 0.45 4.01 11.09
N LYS A 66 -0.22 5.17 11.01
CA LYS A 66 -0.29 6.07 9.85
C LYS A 66 1.03 6.10 9.06
N SER A 67 1.01 5.58 7.84
CA SER A 67 2.19 5.48 6.97
C SER A 67 1.97 6.26 5.68
N ILE A 68 2.98 7.02 5.27
CA ILE A 68 2.99 7.71 3.98
C ILE A 68 3.90 6.94 3.01
N ALA A 69 3.38 6.65 1.82
CA ALA A 69 4.11 5.96 0.76
C ALA A 69 4.10 6.82 -0.51
N ALA A 70 5.18 6.77 -1.28
CA ALA A 70 5.25 7.40 -2.59
C ALA A 70 5.52 6.33 -3.64
N ASN A 71 4.81 6.40 -4.76
CA ASN A 71 4.86 5.42 -5.84
C ASN A 71 5.17 6.10 -7.17
N LEU A 72 6.19 5.61 -7.87
CA LEU A 72 6.55 6.07 -9.21
C LEU A 72 6.37 4.93 -10.20
N ASN A 73 5.57 5.15 -11.24
CA ASN A 73 5.24 4.15 -12.26
C ASN A 73 5.67 4.66 -13.63
N LEU A 74 6.53 3.90 -14.29
CA LEU A 74 6.90 4.12 -15.68
C LEU A 74 6.28 3.01 -16.53
N ARG A 75 5.49 3.37 -17.55
CA ARG A 75 4.88 2.44 -18.49
C ARG A 75 5.44 2.69 -19.89
N TYR A 76 5.90 1.62 -20.52
CA TYR A 76 6.28 1.59 -21.93
C TYR A 76 5.32 0.67 -22.67
N ASN A 77 4.68 1.16 -23.73
CA ASN A 77 3.80 0.39 -24.60
C ASN A 77 4.56 0.13 -25.92
N VAL A 78 4.72 -1.15 -26.26
CA VAL A 78 5.34 -1.64 -27.51
C VAL A 78 4.31 -1.68 -28.62
#